data_AF-A0A7Y2XG68-F1
#
_entry.id   AF-A0A7Y2XG68-F1
#
_cell.length_a   1.000
_cell.length_b   1.000
_cell.length_c   1.000
_cell.angle_alpha   90.00
_cell.angle_beta   90.00
_cell.angle_gamma   90.00
#
_symmetry.space_group_name_H-M   'P 1'
#
loop_
_entity.id
_entity.type
_entity.pdbx_description
1 polymer ?
#
loop_
_entity_poly.entity_id
_entity_poly.type
_entity_poly.pdbx_seq_one_letter_code
_entity_poly.pdbx_strand_id
1 'polypeptide(L)'
;NHVSYVDPLILGGMIRRPVNFVMYYRIYRIPLLKFIFRTGKAIPIASRKEDPEILEEAYRRMHLVLEEGDVLGIFPEGRITADGEIQEFRPGIDRVIAEQPVPVVPMALCKLWGSLFSRRDPLHKRRPYKLWARIELRIGEVIPPEQVSAERLEQEVRRLRGEDR
;
A
#
# COMPACT_ATOMS: atom_id res chain seq x y z
N ASN A 1 -1.50 -0.58 5.41
CA ASN A 1 -2.64 0.38 5.46
C ASN A 1 -2.44 1.55 4.53
N HIS A 2 -3.53 2.13 3.99
CA HIS A 2 -3.48 3.22 3.02
C HIS A 2 -4.23 4.45 3.53
N VAL A 3 -3.53 5.28 4.30
CA VAL A 3 -4.06 6.46 4.99
C VAL A 3 -3.92 7.73 4.14
N SER A 4 -2.98 7.78 3.19
CA SER A 4 -2.81 8.91 2.26
C SER A 4 -2.27 8.50 0.89
N TYR A 5 -2.56 9.28 -0.16
CA TYR A 5 -2.01 9.08 -1.52
C TYR A 5 -0.46 9.14 -1.57
N VAL A 6 0.17 9.62 -0.50
CA VAL A 6 1.63 9.81 -0.37
C VAL A 6 2.31 8.58 0.27
N ASP A 7 1.55 7.63 0.83
CA ASP A 7 2.12 6.45 1.52
C ASP A 7 3.13 5.65 0.68
N PRO A 8 2.88 5.38 -0.62
CA PRO A 8 3.86 4.69 -1.46
C PRO A 8 5.15 5.51 -1.70
N LEU A 9 5.06 6.85 -1.64
CA LEU A 9 6.22 7.73 -1.83
C LEU A 9 7.10 7.78 -0.58
N ILE A 10 6.47 7.80 0.60
CA ILE A 10 7.18 7.73 1.88
C ILE A 10 7.87 6.37 2.00
N LEU A 11 7.16 5.27 1.72
CA LEU A 11 7.74 3.92 1.75
C LEU A 11 8.87 3.77 0.72
N GLY A 12 8.67 4.25 -0.51
CA GLY A 12 9.70 4.23 -1.55
C GLY A 12 10.96 5.03 -1.17
N GLY A 13 10.83 6.09 -0.37
CA GLY A 13 11.97 6.85 0.17
C GLY A 13 12.65 6.18 1.37
N MET A 14 11.94 5.34 2.13
CA MET A 14 12.48 4.64 3.30
C MET A 14 13.14 3.31 2.95
N ILE A 15 12.70 2.66 1.87
CA ILE A 15 13.21 1.35 1.43
C ILE A 15 14.31 1.58 0.39
N ARG A 16 15.54 1.11 0.68
CA ARG A 16 16.71 1.29 -0.22
C ARG A 16 16.57 0.53 -1.55
N ARG A 17 15.71 -0.50 -1.61
CA ARG A 17 15.42 -1.26 -2.83
C ARG A 17 14.23 -0.62 -3.54
N PRO A 18 14.26 -0.46 -4.88
CA PRO A 18 13.10 0.02 -5.62
C PRO A 18 11.90 -0.92 -5.40
N VAL A 19 10.80 -0.36 -4.90
CA VAL A 19 9.55 -1.11 -4.66
C VAL A 19 8.56 -0.84 -5.79
N ASN A 20 8.00 -1.90 -6.33
CA ASN A 20 6.93 -1.86 -7.32
C ASN A 20 5.59 -1.81 -6.60
N PHE A 21 4.94 -0.65 -6.56
CA PHE A 21 3.68 -0.50 -5.82
C PHE A 21 2.46 -0.78 -6.70
N VAL A 22 1.56 -1.62 -6.21
CA VAL A 22 0.26 -1.85 -6.82
C VAL A 22 -0.69 -0.72 -6.43
N MET A 23 -1.21 0.01 -7.42
CA MET A 23 -2.00 1.22 -7.19
C MET A 23 -3.22 1.28 -8.09
N TYR A 24 -4.32 1.81 -7.56
CA TYR A 24 -5.56 1.94 -8.32
C TYR A 24 -5.37 2.81 -9.58
N TYR A 25 -5.76 2.29 -10.74
CA TYR A 25 -5.44 2.88 -12.05
C TYR A 25 -5.89 4.34 -12.22
N ARG A 26 -6.98 4.76 -11.57
CA ARG A 26 -7.47 6.16 -11.67
C ARG A 26 -6.57 7.16 -10.96
N ILE A 27 -5.73 6.74 -10.03
CA ILE A 27 -4.77 7.62 -9.36
C ILE A 27 -3.78 8.20 -10.37
N TYR A 28 -3.45 7.46 -11.44
CA TYR A 28 -2.61 7.92 -12.53
C TYR A 28 -3.23 9.05 -13.37
N ARG A 29 -4.53 9.35 -13.21
CA ARG A 29 -5.18 10.48 -13.89
C ARG A 29 -4.90 11.82 -13.20
N ILE A 30 -4.34 11.82 -11.99
CA ILE A 30 -3.96 13.04 -11.27
C ILE A 30 -2.60 13.51 -11.80
N PRO A 31 -2.50 14.68 -12.47
CA PRO A 31 -1.30 15.08 -13.21
C PRO A 31 0.00 15.11 -12.40
N LEU A 32 -0.06 15.61 -11.16
CA LEU A 32 1.10 15.68 -10.26
C LEU A 32 1.60 14.29 -9.85
N LEU A 33 0.67 13.40 -9.52
CA LEU A 33 0.97 12.03 -9.11
C LEU A 33 1.42 11.18 -10.30
N LYS A 34 0.90 11.43 -11.50
CA LYS A 34 1.30 10.76 -12.72
C LYS A 34 2.81 10.91 -13.00
N PHE A 35 3.40 12.07 -12.73
CA PHE A 35 4.83 12.28 -12.96
C PHE A 35 5.70 11.43 -12.01
N ILE A 36 5.31 11.39 -10.74
CA ILE A 36 6.02 10.64 -9.70
C ILE A 36 5.83 9.13 -9.90
N PHE A 37 4.63 8.68 -10.28
CA PHE A 37 4.34 7.26 -10.56
C PHE A 37 4.79 6.78 -11.94
N ARG A 38 5.19 7.69 -12.85
CA ARG A 38 5.89 7.31 -14.09
C ARG A 38 7.36 6.99 -13.84
N THR A 39 7.94 7.52 -12.76
CA THR A 39 9.33 7.31 -12.38
C THR A 39 9.47 6.24 -11.29
N GLY A 40 8.51 6.14 -10.38
CA GLY A 40 8.37 4.98 -9.48
C GLY A 40 7.74 3.80 -10.21
N LYS A 41 8.26 2.58 -10.04
CA LYS A 41 7.83 1.36 -10.76
C LYS A 41 6.40 0.88 -10.39
N ALA A 42 5.38 1.71 -10.54
CA ALA A 42 4.04 1.41 -10.08
C ALA A 42 3.25 0.54 -11.09
N ILE A 43 2.42 -0.36 -10.55
CA ILE A 43 1.57 -1.29 -11.29
C ILE A 43 0.11 -0.82 -11.13
N PRO A 44 -0.55 -0.37 -12.21
CA PRO A 44 -1.95 0.03 -12.15
C PRO A 44 -2.83 -1.22 -11.98
N ILE A 45 -3.80 -1.16 -11.08
CA ILE A 45 -4.81 -2.21 -10.87
C ILE A 45 -6.23 -1.63 -10.93
N ALA A 46 -7.16 -2.39 -11.48
CA ALA A 46 -8.60 -2.10 -11.48
C ALA A 46 -9.35 -3.21 -10.75
N SER A 47 -10.59 -2.96 -10.33
CA SER A 47 -11.44 -4.06 -9.87
C SER A 47 -11.95 -4.88 -11.06
N ARG A 48 -12.20 -6.18 -10.87
CA ARG A 48 -12.72 -7.08 -11.93
C ARG A 48 -13.98 -6.55 -12.61
N LYS A 49 -14.83 -5.81 -11.88
CA LYS A 49 -16.06 -5.22 -12.40
C LYS A 49 -15.83 -3.99 -13.27
N GLU A 50 -14.74 -3.27 -13.05
CA GLU A 50 -14.42 -2.05 -13.81
C GLU A 50 -13.69 -2.40 -15.09
N ASP A 51 -12.62 -3.18 -14.98
CA ASP A 51 -11.77 -3.52 -16.11
C ASP A 51 -11.04 -4.85 -15.82
N PRO A 52 -11.51 -5.97 -16.37
CA PRO A 52 -10.87 -7.27 -16.16
C PRO A 52 -9.51 -7.36 -16.86
N GLU A 53 -9.30 -6.63 -17.97
CA GLU A 53 -8.04 -6.67 -18.70
C GLU A 53 -6.91 -5.99 -17.91
N ILE A 54 -7.19 -4.81 -17.33
CA ILE A 54 -6.24 -4.12 -16.45
C ILE A 54 -5.93 -4.98 -15.21
N LEU A 55 -6.92 -5.70 -14.67
CA LEU A 55 -6.69 -6.58 -13.53
C LEU A 55 -5.74 -7.73 -13.86
N GLU A 56 -5.96 -8.44 -14.96
CA GLU A 56 -5.09 -9.56 -15.36
C GLU A 56 -3.69 -9.07 -15.74
N GLU A 57 -3.58 -7.92 -16.42
CA GLU A 57 -2.29 -7.29 -16.71
C GLU A 57 -1.55 -6.88 -15.42
N ALA A 58 -2.27 -6.41 -14.40
CA ALA A 58 -1.68 -6.10 -13.11
C ALA A 58 -1.07 -7.36 -12.47
N TYR A 59 -1.80 -8.49 -12.45
CA TYR A 59 -1.26 -9.75 -11.93
C TYR A 59 -0.05 -10.24 -12.72
N ARG A 60 -0.09 -10.17 -14.06
CA ARG A 60 1.04 -10.53 -14.91
C ARG A 60 2.29 -9.70 -14.58
N ARG A 61 2.13 -8.39 -14.37
CA ARG A 61 3.23 -7.50 -13.96
C ARG A 61 3.74 -7.78 -12.55
N MET A 62 2.86 -8.12 -11.61
CA MET A 62 3.26 -8.52 -10.27
C MET A 62 4.12 -9.78 -10.32
N HIS A 63 3.74 -10.76 -11.13
CA HIS A 63 4.50 -12.00 -11.33
C HIS A 63 5.91 -11.71 -11.85
N LEU A 64 6.02 -10.93 -12.93
CA LEU A 64 7.31 -10.53 -13.51
C LEU A 64 8.22 -9.83 -12.49
N VAL A 65 7.67 -8.92 -11.68
CA VAL A 65 8.44 -8.24 -10.62
C VAL A 65 9.02 -9.24 -9.62
N LEU A 66 8.22 -10.21 -9.19
CA LEU A 66 8.65 -11.21 -8.23
C LEU A 66 9.64 -12.21 -8.86
N GLU A 67 9.47 -12.56 -10.15
CA GLU A 67 10.42 -13.40 -10.92
C GLU A 67 11.79 -12.73 -11.09
N GLU A 68 11.81 -11.42 -11.33
CA GLU A 68 13.04 -10.61 -11.39
C GLU A 68 13.73 -10.45 -10.02
N GLY A 69 13.11 -10.95 -8.95
CA GLY A 69 13.61 -10.82 -7.58
C GLY A 69 13.45 -9.41 -7.00
N ASP A 70 12.67 -8.55 -7.65
CA ASP A 70 12.34 -7.20 -7.21
C ASP A 70 11.30 -7.21 -6.08
N VAL A 71 11.17 -6.07 -5.39
CA VAL A 71 10.22 -5.93 -4.28
C VAL A 71 8.86 -5.49 -4.79
N LEU A 72 7.81 -6.20 -4.42
CA LEU A 72 6.42 -5.85 -4.68
C LEU A 72 5.77 -5.26 -3.41
N GLY A 73 5.16 -4.09 -3.53
CA GLY A 73 4.42 -3.43 -2.45
C GLY A 73 2.92 -3.43 -2.74
N ILE A 74 2.13 -4.03 -1.86
CA ILE A 74 0.67 -4.12 -2.00
C ILE A 74 -0.02 -3.45 -0.81
N PHE A 75 -1.05 -2.67 -1.11
CA PHE A 75 -2.01 -2.17 -0.12
C PHE A 75 -3.33 -2.96 -0.26
N PRO A 76 -3.53 -4.03 0.53
CA PRO A 76 -4.61 -4.99 0.31
C PRO A 76 -6.01 -4.42 0.59
N GLU A 77 -6.12 -3.25 1.22
CA GLU A 77 -7.38 -2.56 1.52
C GLU A 77 -8.11 -2.06 0.24
N GLY A 78 -7.36 -1.86 -0.86
CA GLY A 78 -7.91 -1.48 -2.18
C GLY A 78 -8.57 -0.10 -2.26
N ARG A 79 -8.71 0.62 -1.14
CA ARG A 79 -9.23 1.99 -1.04
C ARG A 79 -8.43 2.76 -0.01
N ILE A 80 -8.38 4.08 -0.17
CA ILE A 80 -7.83 4.97 0.84
C ILE A 80 -8.86 5.12 1.94
N THR A 81 -8.42 4.89 3.16
CA THR A 81 -9.24 4.98 4.35
C THR A 81 -9.69 6.42 4.60
N ALA A 82 -10.98 6.61 4.90
CA ALA A 82 -11.58 7.92 5.17
C ALA A 82 -11.52 8.34 6.65
N ASP A 83 -11.32 7.39 7.56
CA ASP A 83 -11.42 7.53 9.03
C ASP A 83 -10.13 7.14 9.80
N GLY A 84 -9.08 6.70 9.09
CA GLY A 84 -7.82 6.23 9.65
C GLY A 84 -7.83 4.76 10.10
N GLU A 85 -8.93 4.03 9.92
CA GLU A 85 -8.98 2.61 10.20
C GLU A 85 -8.40 1.68 9.12
N ILE A 86 -7.86 0.55 9.58
CA ILE A 86 -7.48 -0.55 8.68
C ILE A 86 -8.78 -1.17 8.17
N GLN A 87 -8.96 -1.17 6.85
CA GLN A 87 -10.06 -1.87 6.20
C GLN A 87 -9.74 -3.34 6.01
N GLU A 88 -10.78 -4.12 5.72
CA GLU A 88 -10.65 -5.54 5.39
C GLU A 88 -9.70 -5.75 4.20
N PHE A 89 -8.80 -6.73 4.36
CA PHE A 89 -7.83 -7.06 3.32
C PHE A 89 -8.48 -7.90 2.22
N ARG A 90 -8.30 -7.49 0.97
CA ARG A 90 -8.86 -8.20 -0.18
C ARG A 90 -8.10 -9.51 -0.45
N PRO A 91 -8.80 -10.56 -0.92
CA PRO A 91 -8.20 -11.87 -1.22
C PRO A 91 -7.27 -11.87 -2.45
N GLY A 92 -7.06 -10.72 -3.10
CA GLY A 92 -6.15 -10.60 -4.24
C GLY A 92 -4.71 -10.98 -3.88
N ILE A 93 -4.29 -10.79 -2.62
CA ILE A 93 -2.97 -11.22 -2.16
C ILE A 93 -2.84 -12.75 -2.09
N ASP A 94 -3.92 -13.44 -1.70
CA ASP A 94 -3.93 -14.91 -1.65
C ASP A 94 -3.74 -15.49 -3.05
N ARG A 95 -4.32 -14.86 -4.08
CA ARG A 95 -4.09 -15.24 -5.48
C ARG A 95 -2.63 -15.11 -5.88
N VAL A 96 -1.98 -13.98 -5.55
CA VAL A 96 -0.56 -13.76 -5.90
C VAL A 96 0.33 -14.82 -5.25
N ILE A 97 0.10 -15.13 -3.97
CA ILE A 97 0.92 -16.11 -3.25
C ILE A 97 0.65 -17.55 -3.71
N ALA A 98 -0.59 -17.87 -4.05
CA ALA A 98 -0.95 -19.17 -4.60
C ALA A 98 -0.28 -19.43 -5.97
N GLU A 99 -0.19 -18.40 -6.81
CA GLU A 99 0.47 -18.48 -8.11
C GLU A 99 2.00 -18.41 -7.98
N GLN A 100 2.52 -17.64 -7.02
CA GLN A 100 3.95 -17.45 -6.79
C GLN A 100 4.28 -17.42 -5.28
N PRO A 101 4.68 -18.56 -4.71
CA PRO A 101 5.00 -18.67 -3.29
C PRO A 101 6.25 -17.85 -2.92
N VAL A 102 6.04 -16.65 -2.38
CA VAL A 102 7.11 -15.75 -1.90
C VAL A 102 6.88 -15.34 -0.44
N PRO A 103 7.95 -15.08 0.33
CA PRO A 103 7.81 -14.57 1.69
C PRO A 103 7.20 -13.15 1.69
N VAL A 104 6.35 -12.87 2.68
CA VAL A 104 5.68 -11.57 2.82
C VAL A 104 6.10 -10.90 4.12
N VAL A 105 6.41 -9.60 4.05
CA VAL A 105 6.75 -8.78 5.22
C VAL A 105 5.60 -7.80 5.49
N PRO A 106 4.84 -7.96 6.58
CA PRO A 106 3.76 -7.06 6.94
C PRO A 106 4.34 -5.73 7.44
N MET A 107 3.73 -4.63 7.01
CA MET A 107 4.13 -3.28 7.39
C MET A 107 2.91 -2.45 7.78
N ALA A 108 3.03 -1.72 8.89
CA ALA A 108 2.01 -0.79 9.38
C ALA A 108 2.57 0.64 9.42
N LEU A 109 1.91 1.54 8.71
CA LEU A 109 2.12 2.98 8.81
C LEU A 109 1.30 3.50 9.99
N CYS A 110 1.97 4.02 11.00
CA CYS A 110 1.36 4.52 12.23
C CYS A 110 1.52 6.04 12.31
N LYS A 111 0.66 6.70 13.08
CA LYS A 111 0.71 8.16 13.36
C LYS A 111 0.53 9.02 12.10
N LEU A 112 -0.11 8.45 11.07
CA LEU A 112 -0.38 9.15 9.81
C LEU A 112 -1.72 9.90 9.89
N TRP A 113 -2.63 9.46 10.76
CA TRP A 113 -3.88 10.14 11.07
C TRP A 113 -3.66 11.39 11.95
N GLY A 114 -4.07 12.57 11.45
CA GLY A 114 -3.86 13.86 12.14
C GLY A 114 -2.64 14.68 11.66
N SER A 115 -1.75 14.07 10.86
CA SER A 115 -0.71 14.78 10.08
C SER A 115 -1.33 15.65 8.97
N LEU A 116 -0.55 16.54 8.33
CA LEU A 116 -0.99 17.35 7.18
C LEU A 116 -1.55 16.52 6.01
N PHE A 117 -1.23 15.24 5.98
CA PHE A 117 -1.61 14.28 4.93
C PHE A 117 -2.93 13.54 5.23
N SER A 118 -3.52 13.74 6.41
CA SER A 118 -4.84 13.20 6.78
C SER A 118 -5.98 14.08 6.26
N ARG A 119 -7.10 13.44 5.88
CA ARG A 119 -8.34 14.12 5.45
C ARG A 119 -9.20 14.67 6.59
N ARG A 120 -8.75 14.58 7.84
CA ARG A 120 -9.53 15.01 9.03
C ARG A 120 -9.87 16.51 9.04
N ASP A 121 -9.03 17.38 8.48
CA ASP A 121 -9.24 18.83 8.46
C ASP A 121 -9.31 19.41 7.03
N PRO A 122 -10.24 20.35 6.76
CA PRO A 122 -10.26 21.11 5.51
C PRO A 122 -8.99 21.95 5.36
N LEU A 123 -8.56 22.18 4.10
CA LEU A 123 -7.25 22.73 3.74
C LEU A 123 -6.88 24.02 4.50
N HIS A 124 -7.88 24.86 4.82
CA HIS A 124 -7.73 26.14 5.53
C HIS A 124 -7.50 26.02 7.05
N LYS A 125 -7.69 24.85 7.67
CA LYS A 125 -7.41 24.59 9.10
C LYS A 125 -6.10 23.84 9.36
N ARG A 126 -5.34 23.55 8.30
CA ARG A 126 -4.08 22.81 8.37
C ARG A 126 -2.96 23.69 8.94
N ARG A 127 -2.63 23.49 10.23
CA ARG A 127 -1.61 24.28 10.94
C ARG A 127 -0.17 23.80 10.64
N PRO A 128 0.83 24.70 10.63
CA PRO A 128 2.20 24.39 10.20
C PRO A 128 2.99 23.44 11.11
N TYR A 129 2.68 23.32 12.41
CA TYR A 129 3.34 22.34 13.29
C TYR A 129 3.03 20.88 12.90
N LYS A 130 1.97 20.64 12.11
CA LYS A 130 1.66 19.31 11.56
C LYS A 130 2.64 18.88 10.45
N LEU A 131 3.54 19.76 9.98
CA LEU A 131 4.71 19.40 9.13
C LEU A 131 5.71 18.50 9.87
N TRP A 132 5.70 18.54 11.21
CA TRP A 132 6.63 17.82 12.08
C TRP A 132 6.00 16.56 12.68
N ALA A 133 4.84 16.14 12.18
CA ALA A 133 4.19 14.92 12.61
C ALA A 133 5.14 13.74 12.36
N ARG A 134 5.44 13.00 13.43
CA ARG A 134 6.29 11.81 13.35
C ARG A 134 5.50 10.68 12.69
N ILE A 135 5.89 10.33 11.47
CA ILE A 135 5.40 9.14 10.79
C ILE A 135 6.26 7.97 11.26
N GLU A 136 5.61 6.89 11.67
CA GLU A 136 6.28 5.69 12.14
C GLU A 136 5.92 4.52 11.23
N LEU A 137 6.95 3.85 10.68
CA LEU A 137 6.78 2.61 9.94
C LEU A 137 7.17 1.46 10.85
N ARG A 138 6.22 0.60 11.18
CA ARG A 138 6.46 -0.64 11.92
C ARG A 138 6.50 -1.80 10.95
N ILE A 139 7.56 -2.58 11.02
CA ILE A 139 7.83 -3.73 10.15
C ILE A 139 7.73 -4.98 11.01
N GLY A 140 6.88 -5.92 10.60
CA GLY A 140 6.76 -7.21 11.27
C GLY A 140 7.77 -8.24 10.80
N GLU A 141 7.65 -9.44 11.35
CA GLU A 141 8.49 -10.57 10.96
C GLU A 141 8.11 -11.10 9.58
N VAL A 142 9.07 -11.75 8.92
CA VAL A 142 8.85 -12.40 7.63
C VAL A 142 7.87 -13.56 7.81
N ILE A 143 6.77 -13.55 7.05
CA ILE A 143 5.81 -14.65 7.00
C ILE A 143 6.17 -15.52 5.80
N PRO A 144 6.42 -16.83 6.00
CA PRO A 144 6.73 -17.74 4.90
C PRO A 144 5.46 -18.00 4.06
N PRO A 145 5.60 -18.29 2.75
CA PRO A 145 4.49 -18.29 1.80
C PRO A 145 3.33 -19.21 2.18
N GLU A 146 3.61 -20.40 2.72
CA GLU A 146 2.62 -21.38 3.17
C GLU A 146 1.72 -20.90 4.32
N GLN A 147 2.12 -19.81 4.95
CA GLN A 147 1.49 -19.23 6.12
C GLN A 147 0.80 -17.90 5.82
N VAL A 148 0.89 -17.41 4.59
CA VAL A 148 0.29 -16.13 4.18
C VAL A 148 -1.19 -16.32 3.87
N SER A 149 -2.03 -15.49 4.49
CA SER A 149 -3.42 -15.28 4.11
C SER A 149 -3.79 -13.81 4.30
N ALA A 150 -4.76 -13.31 3.55
CA ALA A 150 -5.29 -11.96 3.71
C ALA A 150 -5.71 -11.69 5.16
N GLU A 151 -6.39 -12.65 5.79
CA GLU A 151 -6.83 -12.56 7.19
C GLU A 151 -5.64 -12.46 8.16
N ARG A 152 -4.63 -13.32 8.02
CA ARG A 152 -3.45 -13.29 8.89
C ARG A 152 -2.67 -11.99 8.72
N LEU A 153 -2.50 -11.55 7.48
CA LEU A 153 -1.83 -10.28 7.19
C LEU A 153 -2.58 -9.10 7.78
N GLU A 154 -3.92 -9.13 7.75
CA GLU A 154 -4.73 -8.10 8.40
C GLU A 154 -4.51 -8.09 9.92
N GLN A 155 -4.60 -9.26 10.56
CA GLN A 155 -4.37 -9.39 12.01
C GLN A 155 -2.98 -8.88 12.39
N GLU A 156 -1.96 -9.24 11.63
CA GLU A 156 -0.59 -8.84 11.90
C GLU A 156 -0.36 -7.34 11.68
N VAL A 157 -0.90 -6.75 10.61
CA VAL A 157 -0.83 -5.31 10.38
C VAL A 157 -1.61 -4.54 11.45
N ARG A 158 -2.76 -5.04 11.90
CA ARG A 158 -3.51 -4.47 13.04
C ARG A 158 -2.70 -4.53 14.33
N ARG A 159 -2.04 -5.66 14.60
CA ARG A 159 -1.16 -5.85 15.76
C ARG A 159 0.01 -4.87 15.74
N LEU A 160 0.69 -4.74 14.59
CA LEU A 160 1.79 -3.80 14.40
C LEU A 160 1.33 -2.36 14.61
N ARG A 161 0.19 -1.97 14.03
CA ARG A 161 -0.37 -0.63 14.22
C ARG A 161 -0.72 -0.36 15.69
N GLY A 162 -1.33 -1.32 16.37
CA GLY A 162 -1.92 -1.11 17.69
C GLY A 162 -2.96 0.02 17.65
N GLU A 163 -2.91 0.90 18.66
CA GLU A 163 -3.80 2.06 18.78
C GLU A 163 -3.29 3.31 18.01
N ASP A 164 -2.07 3.25 17.46
CA ASP A 164 -1.40 4.38 16.81
C ASP A 164 -1.87 4.58 15.35
N ARG A 165 -3.04 5.22 15.20
CA ARG A 165 -3.62 5.61 13.90
C ARG A 165 -2.79 6.65 13.15
#